data_AF-A0A392QBQ1-F1
#
_entry.id   AF-A0A392QBQ1-F1
#
_cell.length_a   1.000
_cell.length_b   1.000
_cell.length_c   1.000
_cell.angle_alpha   90.00
_cell.angle_beta   90.00
_cell.angle_gamma   90.00
#
_symmetry.space_group_name_H-M   'P 1'
#
loop_
_entity.id
_entity.type
_entity.pdbx_description
1 polymer ?
#
loop_
_entity_poly.entity_id
_entity_poly.type
_entity_poly.pdbx_seq_one_letter_code
_entity_poly.pdbx_strand_id
1 'polypeptide(L)'
;VVITPRLNVYNNAKEAIFDICSKEAKEVADDVQEQQYQQWVPPRQGWLKCNVDVGILNSGRIISGGWCIRDENGQFIRAGTN
;
A
#
# COMPACT_ATOMS: atom_id res chain seq x y z
N VAL A 1 -2.91 4.96 2.11
CA VAL A 1 -1.60 5.50 1.73
C VAL A 1 -1.64 5.99 0.28
N VAL A 2 -1.38 7.28 0.04
CA VAL A 2 -1.14 7.82 -1.32
C VAL A 2 0.31 7.52 -1.64
N ILE A 3 0.57 6.58 -2.55
CA ILE A 3 1.94 6.26 -2.95
C ILE A 3 2.35 7.29 -4.02
N THR A 4 3.03 8.36 -3.60
CA THR A 4 3.89 9.16 -4.51
C THR A 4 4.81 10.09 -3.72
N PRO A 5 6.02 10.44 -4.22
CA PRO A 5 6.75 9.96 -5.38
C PRO A 5 7.98 9.14 -4.92
N ARG A 6 7.78 7.89 -4.50
CA ARG A 6 8.89 6.93 -4.34
C ARG A 6 9.04 6.00 -5.54
N LEU A 7 8.15 6.09 -6.53
CA LEU A 7 8.20 5.27 -7.75
C LEU A 7 9.46 5.50 -8.60
N ASN A 8 10.20 6.61 -8.41
CA ASN A 8 11.45 6.85 -9.16
C ASN A 8 12.66 6.04 -8.67
N VAL A 9 12.52 5.26 -7.59
CA VAL A 9 13.63 4.46 -7.02
C VAL A 9 13.45 2.96 -7.26
N TYR A 10 12.23 2.50 -7.53
CA TYR A 10 11.93 1.07 -7.66
C TYR A 10 11.45 0.76 -9.08
N ASN A 11 12.06 -0.27 -9.68
CA ASN A 11 11.77 -0.69 -11.05
C ASN A 11 10.39 -1.34 -11.19
N ASN A 12 9.72 -1.66 -10.08
CA ASN A 12 8.36 -2.18 -10.07
C ASN A 12 7.61 -1.81 -8.80
N ALA A 13 6.27 -1.74 -8.93
CA ALA A 13 5.38 -1.43 -7.82
C ALA A 13 5.40 -2.52 -6.72
N LYS A 14 5.75 -3.76 -7.06
CA LYS A 14 5.82 -4.88 -6.11
C LYS A 14 6.94 -4.66 -5.07
N GLU A 15 8.13 -4.27 -5.51
CA GLU A 15 9.28 -3.96 -4.66
C GLU A 15 9.04 -2.72 -3.81
N ALA A 16 8.46 -1.67 -4.41
CA ALA A 16 8.11 -0.46 -3.67
C ALA A 16 7.11 -0.76 -2.53
N ILE A 17 6.05 -1.52 -2.84
CA ILE A 17 5.04 -1.91 -1.85
C ILE A 17 5.66 -2.81 -0.78
N PHE A 18 6.45 -3.82 -1.17
CA PHE A 18 7.05 -4.75 -0.22
C PHE A 18 8.04 -4.05 0.71
N ASP A 19 8.85 -3.12 0.20
CA ASP A 19 9.80 -2.34 0.99
C ASP A 19 9.09 -1.38 1.94
N ILE A 20 8.06 -0.65 1.48
CA ILE A 20 7.24 0.21 2.33
C ILE A 20 6.59 -0.62 3.43
N CYS A 21 5.88 -1.70 3.08
CA CYS A 21 5.20 -2.55 4.05
C CYS A 21 6.18 -3.21 5.04
N SER A 22 7.36 -3.63 4.60
CA SER A 22 8.36 -4.26 5.49
C SER A 22 9.00 -3.25 6.45
N LYS A 23 9.19 -1.99 6.03
CA LYS A 23 9.71 -0.92 6.89
C LYS A 23 8.68 -0.48 7.91
N GLU A 24 7.44 -0.26 7.47
CA GLU A 24 6.32 0.12 8.34
C GLU A 24 6.01 -1.00 9.36
N ALA A 25 6.04 -2.28 8.96
CA ALA A 25 5.85 -3.41 9.87
C ALA A 25 6.92 -3.52 10.96
N LYS A 26 8.14 -3.07 10.68
CA LYS A 26 9.25 -3.08 11.63
C LYS A 26 9.17 -1.91 12.62
N GLU A 27 8.63 -0.78 12.21
CA GLU A 27 8.39 0.39 13.08
C GLU A 27 7.17 0.22 13.98
N VAL A 28 6.13 -0.50 13.52
CA VAL A 28 4.88 -0.76 14.29
C VAL A 28 5.06 -1.78 15.41
N ALA A 29 6.07 -2.64 15.38
CA ALA A 29 6.32 -3.61 16.46
C ALA A 29 6.65 -2.94 17.82
N ASP A 30 7.03 -1.66 17.81
CA ASP A 30 7.44 -0.90 18.99
C ASP A 30 6.41 0.14 19.48
N ASP A 31 5.28 0.37 18.77
CA ASP A 31 4.29 1.38 19.18
C ASP A 31 2.83 0.97 18.90
N VAL A 32 1.91 1.29 19.82
CA VAL A 32 0.49 0.92 19.72
C VAL A 32 -0.15 1.69 18.57
N GLN A 33 -0.47 0.97 17.49
CA GLN A 33 -0.90 1.54 16.22
C GLN A 33 -2.28 2.22 16.31
N GLU A 34 -2.32 3.55 16.45
CA GLU A 34 -3.52 4.32 16.10
C GLU A 34 -3.71 4.22 14.57
N GLN A 35 -4.69 3.43 14.14
CA GLN A 35 -5.14 3.45 12.75
C GLN A 35 -5.68 4.86 12.45
N GLN A 36 -4.86 5.73 11.86
CA GLN A 36 -5.31 7.00 11.33
C GLN A 36 -6.35 6.73 10.23
N TYR A 37 -7.62 6.80 10.61
CA TYR A 37 -8.76 6.64 9.73
C TYR A 37 -8.81 7.83 8.76
N GLN A 38 -8.05 7.74 7.67
CA GLN A 38 -8.19 8.66 6.56
C GLN A 38 -9.31 8.17 5.64
N GLN A 39 -10.37 8.98 5.50
CA GLN A 39 -11.44 8.70 4.56
C GLN A 39 -10.87 8.58 3.15
N TRP A 40 -11.25 7.52 2.44
CA TRP A 40 -10.78 7.31 1.08
C TRP A 40 -11.33 8.40 0.15
N VAL A 41 -10.45 9.00 -0.64
CA VAL A 41 -10.78 9.93 -1.74
C VAL A 41 -10.10 9.47 -3.03
N PRO A 42 -10.72 9.69 -4.20
CA PRO A 42 -10.08 9.39 -5.49
C PRO A 42 -8.79 10.21 -5.69
N PRO A 43 -7.85 9.75 -6.53
CA PRO A 43 -6.62 10.49 -6.82
C PRO A 43 -6.93 11.69 -7.74
N ARG A 44 -5.91 12.54 -7.97
CA ARG A 44 -6.02 13.68 -8.89
C ARG A 44 -6.24 13.20 -10.33
N GLN A 45 -6.81 14.05 -11.17
CA GLN A 45 -6.94 13.78 -12.60
C GLN A 45 -5.56 13.46 -13.23
N GLY A 46 -5.50 12.39 -14.03
CA GLY A 46 -4.32 11.80 -14.65
C GLY A 46 -3.61 10.74 -13.81
N TRP A 47 -4.09 10.44 -12.59
CA TRP A 47 -3.41 9.60 -11.63
C TRP A 47 -4.15 8.31 -11.32
N LEU A 48 -3.38 7.28 -10.96
CA LEU A 48 -3.88 6.01 -10.46
C LEU A 48 -3.63 5.91 -8.96
N LYS A 49 -4.57 5.32 -8.23
CA LYS A 49 -4.43 5.01 -6.80
C LYS A 49 -4.31 3.51 -6.59
N CYS A 50 -3.28 3.10 -5.85
CA CYS A 50 -3.11 1.73 -5.39
C CYS A 50 -3.59 1.60 -3.94
N ASN A 51 -4.57 0.74 -3.70
CA ASN A 51 -4.93 0.29 -2.37
C ASN A 51 -4.24 -1.06 -2.13
N VAL A 52 -3.52 -1.18 -1.02
CA VAL A 52 -2.78 -2.38 -0.62
C VAL A 52 -3.34 -2.86 0.70
N ASP A 53 -3.50 -4.18 0.82
CA ASP A 53 -3.80 -4.88 2.06
C ASP A 53 -2.74 -5.96 2.29
N VAL A 54 -2.30 -6.13 3.54
CA VAL A 54 -1.23 -7.08 3.89
C VAL A 54 -1.57 -7.78 5.20
N GLY A 55 -1.56 -9.10 5.17
CA GLY A 55 -1.59 -9.93 6.36
C GLY A 55 -0.19 -10.08 6.94
N ILE A 56 0.00 -9.68 8.20
CA ILE A 56 1.28 -9.74 8.90
C ILE A 56 1.11 -10.59 10.17
N LEU A 57 2.03 -11.54 10.41
CA LEU A 57 2.12 -12.27 11.68
C LEU A 57 2.83 -11.45 12.75
N ASN A 58 2.59 -11.75 14.02
CA ASN A 58 3.26 -11.11 15.16
C ASN A 58 4.80 -11.16 15.13
N SER A 59 5.38 -12.04 14.29
CA SER A 59 6.82 -12.09 14.01
C SER A 59 7.31 -11.03 13.01
N GLY A 60 6.44 -10.12 12.56
CA GLY A 60 6.71 -9.14 11.51
C GLY A 60 6.75 -9.75 10.10
N ARG A 61 6.41 -11.03 9.95
CA ARG A 61 6.44 -11.72 8.65
C ARG A 61 5.13 -11.50 7.89
N ILE A 62 5.25 -11.00 6.67
CA ILE A 62 4.13 -10.92 5.71
C ILE A 62 3.74 -12.34 5.27
N ILE A 63 2.46 -12.69 5.43
CA ILE A 63 1.90 -14.00 5.09
C ILE A 63 0.98 -13.97 3.87
N SER A 64 0.38 -12.82 3.59
CA SER A 64 -0.49 -12.63 2.44
C SER A 64 -0.51 -11.15 2.07
N GLY A 65 -0.82 -10.84 0.82
CA GLY A 65 -0.96 -9.47 0.39
C GLY A 65 -1.83 -9.35 -0.85
N GLY A 66 -2.66 -8.32 -0.88
CA GLY A 66 -3.51 -7.98 -2.00
C GLY A 66 -3.33 -6.52 -2.38
N TRP A 67 -3.54 -6.21 -3.66
CA TRP A 67 -3.59 -4.83 -4.12
C TRP A 67 -4.66 -4.64 -5.18
N CYS A 68 -5.20 -3.43 -5.28
CA CYS A 68 -6.03 -3.01 -6.40
C CYS A 68 -5.67 -1.59 -6.85
N ILE A 69 -5.80 -1.35 -8.15
CA ILE A 69 -5.60 -0.07 -8.80
C ILE A 69 -6.95 0.51 -9.20
N ARG A 70 -7.13 1.80 -8.91
CA ARG A 70 -8.28 2.59 -9.32
C ARG A 70 -7.85 3.85 -10.07
N ASP A 71 -8.67 4.31 -10.99
CA ASP A 71 -8.46 5.56 -11.72
C ASP A 71 -8.84 6.81 -10.89
N GLU A 72 -8.74 7.98 -11.52
CA GLU A 72 -9.15 9.29 -11.00
C GLU A 72 -10.64 9.40 -10.63
N ASN A 73 -11.49 8.54 -11.20
CA ASN A 73 -12.91 8.47 -10.88
C ASN A 73 -13.20 7.42 -9.78
N GLY A 74 -12.15 6.75 -9.27
CA GLY A 74 -12.28 5.64 -8.34
C GLY A 74 -12.71 4.31 -8.96
N GLN A 75 -12.80 4.25 -10.29
CA GLN A 75 -13.15 3.04 -11.03
C GLN A 75 -12.03 2.02 -10.92
N PHE A 76 -12.42 0.77 -10.68
CA PHE A 76 -11.49 -0.34 -10.62
C PHE A 76 -10.86 -0.60 -12.00
N ILE A 77 -9.55 -0.79 -12.01
CA ILE A 77 -8.80 -1.16 -13.21
C ILE A 77 -8.30 -2.60 -13.11
N ARG A 78 -7.58 -2.92 -12.04
CA ARG A 78 -6.91 -4.22 -11.88
C ARG A 78 -6.61 -4.52 -10.42
N ALA A 79 -6.52 -5.81 -10.10
CA ALA A 79 -6.04 -6.29 -8.81
C ALA A 79 -5.06 -7.45 -8.97
N GLY A 80 -4.37 -7.76 -7.87
CA GLY A 80 -3.52 -8.94 -7.74
C GLY A 80 -3.35 -9.34 -6.27
N THR A 81 -2.90 -10.58 -6.09
CA THR A 81 -2.52 -11.15 -4.80
C THR A 81 -1.10 -11.72 -4.88
N ASN A 82 -0.46 -11.94 -3.73
CA ASN A 82 0.72 -12.82 -3.58
C ASN A 82 0.33 -14.07 -2.79
#